data_AF-A0A9P6XPE8-F1
#
_entry.id   AF-A0A9P6XPE8-F1
#
_cell.length_a   1.000
_cell.length_b   1.000
_cell.length_c   1.000
_cell.angle_alpha   90.00
_cell.angle_beta   90.00
_cell.angle_gamma   90.00
#
_symmetry.space_group_name_H-M   'P 1'
#
loop_
_entity.id
_entity.type
_entity.pdbx_description
1 polymer ?
#
loop_
_entity_poly.entity_id
_entity_poly.type
_entity_poly.pdbx_seq_one_letter_code
_entity_poly.pdbx_strand_id
1 'polypeptide(L)'
;MAKKRTNVVPIIEDARHPQKYRMLVPMVDVIFADVAQPDQARIIALNAHNFLKNEGHIVISIKASCIDSTVDAATVFARERSRRCCW
;
A
#
# COMPACT_ATOMS: atom_id res chain seq x y z
N MET A 1 3.65 -3.72 20.66
CA MET A 1 4.52 -2.62 20.20
C MET A 1 3.80 -1.27 20.12
N ALA A 2 2.57 -1.19 19.56
CA ALA A 2 1.82 0.09 19.45
C ALA A 2 1.40 0.73 20.78
N LYS A 3 1.22 -0.04 21.86
CA LYS A 3 0.77 0.46 23.17
C LYS A 3 1.71 1.44 23.88
N LYS A 4 2.98 1.56 23.44
CA LYS A 4 4.00 2.43 24.08
C LYS A 4 4.24 3.75 23.36
N ARG A 5 3.71 3.94 22.14
CA ARG A 5 3.97 5.11 21.31
C ARG A 5 2.67 5.84 21.03
N THR A 6 2.56 7.09 21.49
CA THR A 6 1.36 7.92 21.32
C THR A 6 1.16 8.43 19.90
N ASN A 7 2.20 8.35 19.06
CA ASN A 7 2.15 8.75 17.65
C ASN A 7 1.74 7.62 16.70
N VAL A 8 1.34 6.45 17.21
CA VAL A 8 0.89 5.31 16.41
C VAL A 8 -0.55 4.96 16.78
N VAL A 9 -1.45 5.14 15.83
CA VAL A 9 -2.86 4.75 15.98
C VAL A 9 -3.05 3.38 15.31
N PRO A 10 -3.30 2.29 16.07
CA PRO A 10 -3.57 1.00 15.48
C PRO A 10 -4.98 0.97 14.88
N ILE A 11 -5.09 0.56 13.62
CA ILE A 11 -6.37 0.35 12.92
C ILE A 11 -6.44 -1.12 12.54
N ILE A 12 -7.46 -1.83 13.02
CA ILE A 12 -7.68 -3.26 12.73
C ILE A 12 -8.82 -3.37 11.73
N GLU A 13 -8.51 -3.16 10.46
CA GLU A 13 -9.46 -3.27 9.35
C GLU A 13 -8.77 -3.82 8.09
N ASP A 14 -9.57 -4.31 7.14
CA ASP A 14 -9.08 -4.76 5.85
C ASP A 14 -8.70 -3.57 4.94
N ALA A 15 -7.43 -3.50 4.53
CA ALA A 15 -6.90 -2.46 3.66
C ALA A 15 -7.59 -2.38 2.29
N ARG A 16 -8.30 -3.44 1.85
CA ARG A 16 -9.10 -3.48 0.62
C ARG A 16 -10.33 -2.58 0.67
N HIS A 17 -10.78 -2.21 1.87
CA HIS A 17 -12.02 -1.45 2.11
C HIS A 17 -11.74 -0.13 2.82
N PRO A 18 -11.09 0.85 2.15
CA PRO A 18 -10.71 2.13 2.77
C PRO A 18 -11.88 2.95 3.32
N GLN A 19 -13.10 2.65 2.87
CA GLN A 19 -14.32 3.28 3.38
C GLN A 19 -14.55 3.00 4.88
N LYS A 20 -14.11 1.83 5.39
CA LYS A 20 -14.34 1.41 6.77
C LYS A 20 -13.58 2.23 7.81
N TYR A 21 -12.39 2.71 7.46
CA TYR A 21 -11.54 3.54 8.33
C TYR A 21 -11.41 4.97 7.84
N ARG A 22 -12.26 5.39 6.90
CA ARG A 22 -12.24 6.75 6.34
C ARG A 22 -12.38 7.84 7.39
N MET A 23 -13.15 7.57 8.45
CA MET A 23 -13.35 8.54 9.54
C MET A 23 -12.14 8.66 10.48
N LEU A 24 -11.23 7.67 10.46
CA LEU A 24 -10.10 7.59 11.39
C LEU A 24 -8.81 8.18 10.80
N VAL A 25 -8.67 8.14 9.47
CA VAL A 25 -7.43 8.50 8.78
C VAL A 25 -7.58 9.85 8.07
N PRO A 26 -6.82 10.89 8.46
CA PRO A 26 -6.78 12.16 7.74
C PRO A 26 -5.96 12.03 6.44
N MET A 27 -5.88 13.11 5.65
CA MET A 27 -5.00 13.15 4.49
C MET A 27 -3.53 13.01 4.90
N VAL A 28 -2.83 12.05 4.30
CA VAL A 28 -1.44 11.69 4.60
C VAL A 28 -0.47 12.19 3.52
N ASP A 29 0.77 12.43 3.93
CA ASP A 29 1.85 12.85 3.03
C ASP A 29 2.55 11.65 2.39
N VAL A 30 2.63 10.52 3.11
CA VAL A 30 3.35 9.32 2.67
C VAL A 30 2.54 8.07 2.99
N ILE A 31 2.41 7.17 2.02
CA ILE A 31 1.87 5.82 2.20
C ILE A 31 3.01 4.80 2.09
N PHE A 32 3.14 3.94 3.09
CA PHE A 32 4.03 2.79 3.07
C PHE A 32 3.23 1.50 2.98
N ALA A 33 3.56 0.63 2.03
CA ALA A 33 2.84 -0.62 1.81
C ALA A 33 3.78 -1.83 1.82
N ASP A 34 3.60 -2.70 2.82
CA ASP A 34 4.29 -3.98 2.99
C ASP A 34 3.29 -5.14 3.05
N VAL A 35 2.43 -5.19 2.01
CA VAL A 35 1.39 -6.21 1.90
C VAL A 35 1.84 -7.27 0.91
N ALA A 36 1.97 -8.51 1.37
CA ALA A 36 2.33 -9.66 0.53
C ALA A 36 1.08 -10.25 -0.17
N GLN A 37 0.44 -9.48 -1.06
CA GLN A 37 -0.70 -9.92 -1.84
C GLN A 37 -0.51 -9.65 -3.33
N PRO A 38 -1.03 -10.51 -4.23
CA PRO A 38 -0.95 -10.29 -5.68
C PRO A 38 -1.76 -9.06 -6.14
N ASP A 39 -2.73 -8.60 -5.36
CA ASP A 39 -3.53 -7.40 -5.62
C ASP A 39 -3.00 -6.14 -4.88
N GLN A 40 -1.73 -6.15 -4.46
CA GLN A 40 -1.08 -5.04 -3.76
C GLN A 40 -1.24 -3.70 -4.48
N ALA A 41 -1.00 -3.65 -5.80
CA ALA A 41 -1.12 -2.42 -6.58
C ALA A 41 -2.52 -1.79 -6.48
N ARG A 42 -3.58 -2.60 -6.51
CA ARG A 42 -4.98 -2.15 -6.39
C ARG A 42 -5.30 -1.63 -4.98
N ILE A 43 -4.77 -2.28 -3.95
CA ILE A 43 -4.98 -1.87 -2.55
C ILE A 43 -4.33 -0.51 -2.32
N ILE A 44 -3.09 -0.33 -2.78
CA ILE A 44 -2.34 0.91 -2.63
C ILE A 44 -3.03 2.03 -3.40
N ALA A 45 -3.44 1.77 -4.63
CA ALA A 45 -4.25 2.66 -5.45
C ALA A 45 -5.49 3.20 -4.70
N LEU A 46 -6.32 2.30 -4.18
CA LEU A 46 -7.56 2.68 -3.48
C LEU A 46 -7.28 3.51 -2.21
N ASN A 47 -6.18 3.21 -1.51
CA ASN A 47 -5.76 3.96 -0.33
C ASN A 47 -5.20 5.34 -0.71
N ALA A 48 -4.38 5.40 -1.76
CA ALA A 48 -3.80 6.63 -2.25
C ALA A 48 -4.88 7.61 -2.70
N HIS A 49 -5.87 7.14 -3.46
CA HIS A 49 -6.98 7.99 -3.90
C HIS A 49 -7.78 8.60 -2.74
N ASN A 50 -7.91 7.88 -1.63
CA ASN A 50 -8.76 8.31 -0.51
C ASN A 50 -8.02 9.14 0.53
N PHE A 51 -6.71 8.94 0.69
CA PHE A 51 -5.96 9.49 1.80
C PHE A 51 -4.69 10.24 1.39
N LEU A 52 -4.14 10.02 0.19
CA LEU A 52 -2.89 10.69 -0.20
C LEU A 52 -3.18 12.11 -0.69
N LYS A 53 -2.42 13.08 -0.19
CA LYS A 53 -2.46 14.45 -0.72
C LYS A 53 -1.92 14.49 -2.16
N ASN A 54 -2.31 15.51 -2.91
CA ASN A 54 -1.67 15.81 -4.19
C ASN A 54 -0.15 15.98 -3.94
N GLU A 55 0.67 15.37 -4.80
CA GLU A 55 2.14 15.31 -4.67
C GLU A 55 2.66 14.48 -3.48
N GLY A 56 1.79 13.71 -2.82
CA GLY A 56 2.22 12.77 -1.78
C GLY A 56 3.06 11.61 -2.34
N HIS A 57 3.83 10.97 -1.45
CA HIS A 57 4.74 9.89 -1.83
C HIS A 57 4.20 8.51 -1.46
N ILE A 58 4.48 7.52 -2.30
CA ILE A 58 4.13 6.13 -2.04
C ILE A 58 5.40 5.29 -2.07
N VAL A 59 5.63 4.54 -1.00
CA VAL A 59 6.73 3.60 -0.84
C VAL A 59 6.16 2.19 -0.78
N ILE A 60 6.57 1.34 -1.72
CA ILE A 60 6.06 -0.02 -1.88
C ILE A 60 7.19 -1.01 -1.63
N SER A 61 6.99 -1.90 -0.66
CA SER A 61 7.82 -3.09 -0.46
C SER A 61 7.30 -4.19 -1.38
N ILE A 62 8.05 -4.49 -2.44
CA ILE A 62 7.72 -5.55 -3.40
C ILE A 62 8.55 -6.77 -3.07
N LYS A 63 7.90 -7.82 -2.59
CA LYS A 63 8.52 -9.12 -2.35
C LYS A 63 8.23 -10.06 -3.52
N ALA A 64 9.19 -10.20 -4.43
CA ALA A 64 9.03 -11.00 -5.66
C ALA A 64 8.53 -12.43 -5.38
N SER A 65 9.02 -13.07 -4.32
CA SER A 65 8.64 -14.43 -3.94
C SER A 65 7.16 -14.61 -3.58
N CYS A 66 6.45 -13.54 -3.22
CA CYS A 66 5.03 -13.59 -2.84
C CYS A 66 4.09 -13.26 -4.00
N ILE A 67 4.60 -12.73 -5.10
CA ILE A 67 3.81 -12.39 -6.29
C ILE A 67 3.81 -13.58 -7.24
N ASP A 68 5.00 -14.07 -7.60
CA ASP A 68 5.16 -15.24 -8.42
C ASP A 68 6.55 -15.83 -8.18
N SER A 69 6.59 -16.99 -7.54
CA SER A 69 7.83 -17.69 -7.20
C SER A 69 8.45 -18.43 -8.38
N THR A 70 7.77 -18.49 -9.53
CA THR A 70 8.20 -19.27 -10.69
C THR A 70 8.96 -18.45 -11.74
N VAL A 71 8.91 -17.13 -11.65
CA VAL A 71 9.55 -16.19 -12.59
C VAL A 71 10.66 -15.39 -11.91
N ASP A 72 11.62 -14.97 -12.74
CA ASP A 72 12.73 -14.15 -12.29
C ASP A 72 12.25 -12.81 -11.69
N ALA A 73 12.92 -12.38 -10.63
CA ALA A 73 12.54 -11.20 -9.87
C ALA A 73 12.51 -9.93 -10.74
N ALA A 74 13.40 -9.79 -11.74
CA ALA A 74 13.43 -8.64 -12.62
C ALA A 74 12.13 -8.51 -13.45
N THR A 75 11.55 -9.64 -13.85
CA THR A 75 10.28 -9.66 -14.61
C THR A 75 9.11 -9.27 -13.73
N VAL A 76 9.11 -9.72 -12.47
CA VAL A 76 8.08 -9.34 -11.47
C VAL A 76 8.14 -7.84 -11.18
N PHE A 77 9.34 -7.27 -10.98
CA PHE A 77 9.50 -5.83 -10.80
C PHE A 77 9.06 -5.03 -12.02
N ALA A 78 9.39 -5.47 -13.23
CA ALA A 78 8.95 -4.80 -14.46
C ALA A 78 7.42 -4.81 -14.60
N ARG A 79 6.76 -5.95 -14.30
CA ARG A 79 5.30 -6.07 -14.32
C ARG A 79 4.64 -5.14 -13.31
N GLU A 80 5.14 -5.08 -12.08
CA GLU A 80 4.61 -4.18 -11.05
C GLU A 80 4.88 -2.70 -11.39
N ARG A 81 6.01 -2.38 -12.03
CA ARG A 81 6.28 -1.02 -12.54
C ARG A 81 5.29 -0.62 -13.62
N SER A 82 4.92 -1.52 -14.52
CA SER A 82 3.91 -1.24 -15.57
C SER A 82 2.48 -1.18 -15.03
N ARG A 83 2.17 -1.92 -13.96
CA ARG A 83 0.88 -1.84 -13.25
C ARG A 83 0.70 -0.55 -12.46
N ARG A 84 1.77 0.24 -12.33
CA ARG A 84 1.73 1.64 -11.95
C ARG A 84 1.12 2.47 -13.10
N CYS A 85 -0.12 2.14 -13.50
CA CYS A 85 -0.91 3.00 -14.36
C CYS A 85 -1.14 4.31 -13.62
N CYS A 86 -0.58 5.39 -14.16
CA CYS A 86 -0.89 6.80 -13.93
C CYS A 86 -1.60 7.09 -12.59
N TRP A 87 -0.80 7.26 -11.54
CA TRP A 87 -1.17 8.01 -10.34
C TRP A 87 -0.52 9.38 -10.43
#